data_AF-A0A1W0A502-F1
#
_entry.id   AF-A0A1W0A502-F1
#
_cell.length_a   1.000
_cell.length_b   1.000
_cell.length_c   1.000
_cell.angle_alpha   90.00
_cell.angle_beta   90.00
_cell.angle_gamma   90.00
#
_symmetry.space_group_name_H-M   'P 1'
#
loop_
_entity.id
_entity.type
_entity.pdbx_description
1 polymer ?
#
loop_
_entity_poly.entity_id
_entity_poly.type
_entity_poly.pdbx_seq_one_letter_code
_entity_poly.pdbx_strand_id
1 'polypeptide(L)'
;MGNCNSNEPLKPKNFNAKTTAAQDADAFADHFKNKVVVITGSNSGLGLETARVIASKGGIVVIACRTPSKGESAVASILKEFPECNVTFLPLNLASLASGRDFVPKFEAKFDRLNILIDNAGVMLVQEL
;
A
#
# COMPACT_ATOMS: atom_id res chain seq x y z
N MET A 1 2.30 -21.92 -10.07
CA MET A 1 2.26 -21.49 -8.66
C MET A 1 3.67 -21.11 -8.25
N GLY A 2 3.98 -19.81 -8.16
CA GLY A 2 5.29 -19.33 -7.72
C GLY A 2 5.42 -19.45 -6.20
N ASN A 3 6.53 -20.01 -5.74
CA ASN A 3 6.84 -20.19 -4.32
C ASN A 3 7.19 -18.81 -3.71
N CYS A 4 6.30 -18.22 -2.91
CA CYS A 4 6.58 -16.98 -2.18
C CYS A 4 7.63 -17.13 -1.05
N ASN A 5 8.22 -18.31 -0.85
CA ASN A 5 9.20 -18.60 0.21
C ASN A 5 10.61 -18.90 -0.33
N SER A 6 10.92 -18.59 -1.59
CA SER A 6 12.33 -18.63 -2.01
C SER A 6 13.06 -17.46 -1.34
N ASN A 7 13.83 -17.73 -0.28
CA ASN A 7 14.88 -16.82 0.22
C ASN A 7 16.00 -16.60 -0.81
N GLU A 8 15.77 -16.88 -2.09
CA GLU A 8 16.68 -16.47 -3.15
C GLU A 8 16.63 -14.96 -3.27
N PRO A 9 17.80 -14.28 -3.24
CA PRO A 9 17.85 -12.85 -3.48
C PRO A 9 17.22 -12.56 -4.84
N LEU A 10 16.33 -11.56 -4.87
CA LEU A 10 15.78 -11.04 -6.11
C LEU A 10 16.94 -10.78 -7.08
N LYS A 11 16.96 -11.49 -8.22
CA LYS A 11 17.98 -11.25 -9.25
C LYS A 11 17.88 -9.79 -9.68
N PRO A 12 19.00 -9.04 -9.70
CA PRO A 12 18.97 -7.64 -10.06
C PRO A 12 18.43 -7.51 -11.48
N LYS A 13 17.34 -6.75 -11.64
CA LYS A 13 16.88 -6.29 -12.95
C LYS A 13 17.52 -4.94 -13.24
N ASN A 14 17.64 -4.59 -14.53
CA ASN A 14 18.24 -3.33 -14.99
C ASN A 14 17.32 -2.13 -14.73
N PHE A 15 17.02 -1.84 -13.46
CA PHE A 15 16.27 -0.65 -13.06
C PHE A 15 17.18 0.59 -13.06
N ASN A 16 16.62 1.73 -13.45
CA ASN A 16 17.33 3.01 -13.46
C ASN A 16 16.38 4.16 -13.15
N ALA A 17 16.89 5.40 -13.13
CA ALA A 17 16.10 6.59 -12.79
C ALA A 17 14.89 6.87 -13.71
N LYS A 18 14.77 6.19 -14.85
CA LYS A 18 13.61 6.28 -15.76
C LYS A 18 12.61 5.14 -15.59
N THR A 19 12.91 4.16 -14.75
CA THR A 19 11.99 3.06 -14.50
C THR A 19 10.77 3.57 -13.75
N THR A 20 9.59 3.24 -14.25
CA THR A 20 8.33 3.66 -13.63
C THR A 20 7.92 2.66 -12.53
N ALA A 21 7.11 3.12 -11.58
CA ALA A 21 6.53 2.24 -10.57
C ALA A 21 5.79 1.05 -11.20
N ALA A 22 5.12 1.25 -12.33
CA ALA A 22 4.45 0.18 -13.08
C ALA A 22 5.43 -0.87 -13.63
N GLN A 23 6.58 -0.46 -14.17
CA GLN A 23 7.61 -1.38 -14.68
C GLN A 23 8.26 -2.18 -13.55
N ASP A 24 8.54 -1.54 -12.41
CA ASP A 24 9.03 -2.23 -11.22
C ASP A 24 8.00 -3.25 -10.70
N ALA A 25 6.73 -2.85 -10.66
CA ALA A 25 5.66 -3.73 -10.23
C ALA A 25 5.41 -4.90 -11.17
N ASP A 26 5.49 -4.70 -12.49
CA ASP A 26 5.45 -5.80 -13.46
C ASP A 26 6.56 -6.81 -13.19
N ALA A 27 7.73 -6.31 -12.82
CA ALA A 27 8.86 -7.15 -12.49
C ALA A 27 8.66 -8.00 -11.23
N PHE A 28 7.85 -7.55 -10.28
CA PHE A 28 7.67 -8.21 -8.97
C PHE A 28 6.22 -8.61 -8.69
N ALA A 29 5.33 -8.62 -9.69
CA ALA A 29 3.90 -8.81 -9.51
C ALA A 29 3.55 -10.05 -8.66
N ASP A 30 4.27 -11.16 -8.87
CA ASP A 30 4.07 -12.41 -8.14
C ASP A 30 4.34 -12.31 -6.62
N HIS A 31 5.09 -11.28 -6.18
CA HIS A 31 5.43 -11.08 -4.77
C HIS A 31 4.27 -10.48 -3.96
N PHE A 32 3.39 -9.72 -4.60
CA PHE A 32 2.27 -9.05 -3.94
C PHE A 32 0.88 -9.47 -4.47
N LYS A 33 0.81 -10.23 -5.57
CA LYS A 33 -0.45 -10.81 -6.03
C LYS A 33 -1.10 -11.68 -4.95
N ASN A 34 -2.39 -11.45 -4.69
CA ASN A 34 -3.19 -12.09 -3.64
C ASN A 34 -2.61 -11.91 -2.22
N LYS A 35 -1.75 -10.91 -2.01
CA LYS A 35 -1.22 -10.55 -0.68
C LYS A 35 -1.96 -9.35 -0.13
N VAL A 36 -2.22 -9.36 1.17
CA VAL A 36 -2.79 -8.21 1.89
C VAL A 36 -1.66 -7.24 2.24
N VAL A 37 -1.75 -6.02 1.68
CA VAL A 37 -0.74 -4.97 1.78
C VAL A 37 -1.33 -3.77 2.48
N VAL A 38 -0.75 -3.37 3.61
CA VAL A 38 -1.10 -2.12 4.30
C VAL A 38 -0.06 -1.07 3.93
N ILE A 39 -0.51 0.08 3.44
CA ILE A 39 0.37 1.19 3.05
C ILE A 39 -0.02 2.40 3.88
N THR A 40 0.87 2.87 4.75
CA THR A 40 0.62 4.05 5.59
C THR A 40 0.83 5.34 4.79
N GLY A 41 0.01 6.37 5.03
CA GLY A 41 0.12 7.65 4.33
C GLY A 41 -0.18 7.57 2.83
N SER A 42 -1.02 6.61 2.42
CA SER A 42 -1.29 6.26 1.02
C SER A 42 -2.44 7.03 0.36
N ASN A 43 -2.89 8.12 0.96
CA ASN A 43 -3.96 8.95 0.39
C ASN A 43 -3.49 9.97 -0.66
N SER A 44 -2.19 10.06 -0.91
CA SER A 44 -1.57 10.98 -1.88
C SER A 44 -0.11 10.61 -2.15
N GLY A 45 0.52 11.24 -3.14
CA GLY A 45 1.95 11.14 -3.40
C GLY A 45 2.41 9.72 -3.71
N LEU A 46 3.62 9.38 -3.27
CA LEU A 46 4.23 8.07 -3.54
C LEU A 46 3.40 6.92 -2.97
N GLY A 47 2.87 7.04 -1.75
CA GLY A 47 2.03 5.99 -1.16
C GLY A 47 0.76 5.68 -1.95
N LEU A 48 0.16 6.70 -2.58
CA LEU A 48 -1.00 6.50 -3.47
C LEU A 48 -0.59 5.80 -4.77
N GLU A 49 0.52 6.21 -5.39
CA GLU A 49 1.03 5.58 -6.61
C GLU A 49 1.42 4.11 -6.36
N THR A 50 2.09 3.84 -5.24
CA THR A 50 2.40 2.47 -4.80
C THR A 50 1.12 1.64 -4.62
N ALA A 51 0.10 2.20 -3.95
CA ALA A 51 -1.18 1.54 -3.77
C ALA A 51 -1.87 1.20 -5.11
N ARG A 52 -1.94 2.20 -6.00
CA ARG A 52 -2.55 2.10 -7.33
C ARG A 52 -1.88 1.00 -8.16
N VAL A 53 -0.55 0.98 -8.20
CA VAL A 53 0.20 0.02 -8.98
C VAL A 53 0.12 -1.39 -8.38
N ILE A 54 0.27 -1.56 -7.06
CA ILE A 54 0.14 -2.87 -6.41
C ILE A 54 -1.27 -3.45 -6.62
N ALA A 55 -2.30 -2.62 -6.47
CA ALA A 55 -3.68 -3.01 -6.72
C ALA A 55 -3.86 -3.50 -8.17
N SER A 56 -3.32 -2.77 -9.15
CA SER A 56 -3.40 -3.12 -10.58
C SER A 56 -2.80 -4.49 -10.94
N LYS A 57 -1.92 -5.06 -10.10
CA LYS A 57 -1.35 -6.41 -10.30
C LYS A 57 -1.97 -7.49 -9.40
N GLY A 58 -3.10 -7.17 -8.76
CA GLY A 58 -3.87 -8.12 -7.95
C GLY A 58 -3.42 -8.20 -6.49
N GLY A 59 -2.71 -7.20 -5.98
CA GLY A 59 -2.55 -7.04 -4.53
C GLY A 59 -3.86 -6.61 -3.87
N ILE A 60 -4.07 -7.04 -2.63
CA ILE A 60 -5.20 -6.63 -1.80
C ILE A 60 -4.73 -5.45 -0.94
N VAL A 61 -5.11 -4.23 -1.30
CA VAL A 61 -4.49 -3.01 -0.76
C VAL A 61 -5.38 -2.34 0.28
N VAL A 62 -4.79 -2.04 1.43
CA VAL A 62 -5.38 -1.20 2.47
C VAL A 62 -4.74 0.19 2.43
N ILE A 63 -5.51 1.18 2.01
CA ILE A 63 -5.19 2.59 2.15
C ILE A 63 -5.30 2.95 3.63
N ALA A 64 -4.17 3.16 4.30
CA ALA A 64 -4.12 3.52 5.72
C ALA A 64 -3.69 4.99 5.88
N CYS A 65 -4.62 5.87 6.26
CA CYS A 65 -4.33 7.28 6.44
C CYS A 65 -5.24 7.94 7.49
N ARG A 66 -4.91 9.18 7.84
CA ARG A 66 -5.57 9.93 8.93
C ARG A 66 -6.98 10.41 8.58
N THR A 67 -7.18 10.86 7.34
CA THR A 67 -8.37 11.63 6.95
C THR A 67 -9.30 10.74 6.12
N PRO A 68 -10.49 10.35 6.64
CA PRO A 68 -11.41 9.44 5.95
C PRO A 68 -11.76 9.88 4.53
N SER A 69 -12.17 11.14 4.34
CA SER A 69 -12.53 11.66 3.01
C SER A 69 -11.39 11.58 1.98
N LYS A 70 -10.13 11.77 2.41
CA LYS A 70 -8.96 11.63 1.52
C LYS A 70 -8.66 10.15 1.22
N GLY A 71 -8.83 9.27 2.20
CA GLY A 71 -8.69 7.83 2.02
C GLY A 71 -9.73 7.25 1.07
N GLU A 72 -11.01 7.61 1.26
CA GLU A 72 -12.11 7.22 0.39
C GLU A 72 -11.94 7.75 -1.04
N SER A 73 -11.50 9.01 -1.18
CA SER A 73 -11.19 9.59 -2.50
C SER A 73 -10.04 8.84 -3.20
N ALA A 74 -9.00 8.45 -2.45
CA ALA A 74 -7.92 7.62 -2.98
C ALA A 74 -8.43 6.25 -3.46
N VAL A 75 -9.25 5.55 -2.67
CA VAL A 75 -9.89 4.29 -3.07
C VAL A 75 -10.70 4.49 -4.36
N ALA A 76 -11.56 5.51 -4.41
CA ALA A 76 -12.39 5.80 -5.58
C ALA A 76 -11.54 6.11 -6.83
N SER A 77 -10.41 6.81 -6.67
CA SER A 77 -9.50 7.10 -7.78
C SER A 77 -8.86 5.85 -8.37
N ILE A 78 -8.47 4.90 -7.52
CA ILE A 78 -7.88 3.62 -7.97
C ILE A 78 -8.96 2.76 -8.63
N LEU A 79 -10.14 2.64 -8.03
CA LEU A 79 -11.24 1.85 -8.58
C LEU A 79 -11.79 2.44 -9.89
N LYS A 80 -11.67 3.76 -10.10
CA LYS A 80 -12.02 4.38 -11.38
C LYS A 80 -11.10 3.91 -12.52
N GLU A 81 -9.81 3.70 -12.23
CA GLU A 81 -8.83 3.22 -13.21
C GLU A 81 -8.86 1.68 -13.33
N PHE A 82 -9.06 0.99 -12.20
CA PHE A 82 -9.07 -0.47 -12.10
C PHE A 82 -10.28 -0.96 -11.29
N PRO A 83 -11.47 -1.11 -11.93
CA PRO A 83 -12.72 -1.42 -11.22
C PRO A 83 -12.73 -2.75 -10.47
N GLU A 84 -11.95 -3.74 -10.94
CA GLU A 84 -11.93 -5.10 -10.39
C GLU A 84 -10.89 -5.30 -9.28
N CYS A 85 -10.13 -4.26 -8.92
CA CYS A 85 -9.09 -4.38 -7.91
C CYS A 85 -9.65 -4.39 -6.49
N ASN A 86 -8.95 -5.10 -5.58
CA ASN A 86 -9.32 -5.15 -4.17
C ASN A 86 -8.58 -4.07 -3.38
N VAL A 87 -9.24 -2.93 -3.21
CA VAL A 87 -8.70 -1.78 -2.47
C VAL A 87 -9.73 -1.30 -1.45
N THR A 88 -9.30 -1.11 -0.20
CA THR A 88 -10.15 -0.58 0.86
C THR A 88 -9.43 0.48 1.67
N PHE A 89 -10.18 1.29 2.40
CA PHE A 89 -9.66 2.30 3.31
C PHE A 89 -9.86 1.84 4.76
N LEU A 90 -8.83 2.05 5.59
CA LEU A 90 -8.92 1.95 7.05
C LEU A 90 -8.26 3.17 7.71
N PRO A 91 -8.91 3.85 8.68
CA PRO A 91 -8.35 5.03 9.32
C PRO A 91 -7.17 4.66 10.22
N LEU A 92 -6.04 5.34 10.03
CA LEU A 92 -4.83 5.18 10.83
C LEU A 92 -4.13 6.52 11.04
N ASN A 93 -3.98 6.92 12.29
CA ASN A 93 -3.18 8.06 12.71
C ASN A 93 -1.93 7.61 13.49
N LEU A 94 -0.78 7.62 12.82
CA LEU A 94 0.50 7.22 13.41
C LEU A 94 1.00 8.14 14.53
N ALA A 95 0.43 9.34 14.69
CA ALA A 95 0.70 10.19 15.85
C ALA A 95 -0.05 9.74 17.12
N SER A 96 -0.85 8.66 17.05
CA SER A 96 -1.63 8.14 18.17
C SER A 96 -1.54 6.61 18.27
N LEU A 97 -0.94 6.12 19.36
CA LEU A 97 -0.92 4.69 19.66
C LEU A 97 -2.33 4.11 19.85
N ALA A 98 -3.27 4.90 20.37
CA ALA A 98 -4.67 4.50 20.46
C ALA A 98 -5.27 4.24 19.07
N SER A 99 -4.98 5.10 18.09
CA SER A 99 -5.41 4.86 16.71
C SER A 99 -4.82 3.56 16.13
N GLY A 100 -3.58 3.21 16.48
CA GLY A 100 -3.00 1.92 16.08
C GLY A 100 -3.74 0.73 16.70
N ARG A 101 -4.08 0.82 17.99
CA ARG A 101 -4.88 -0.22 18.67
C ARG A 101 -6.28 -0.35 18.10
N ASP A 102 -6.91 0.77 17.71
CA ASP A 102 -8.23 0.78 17.08
C ASP A 102 -8.21 0.29 15.62
N PHE A 103 -7.07 0.36 14.96
CA PHE A 103 -6.89 -0.11 13.58
C PHE A 103 -6.91 -1.64 13.52
N VAL A 104 -6.24 -2.32 14.45
CA VAL A 104 -6.10 -3.79 14.48
C VAL A 104 -7.45 -4.52 14.38
N PRO A 105 -8.46 -4.29 15.24
CA PRO A 105 -9.72 -5.03 15.16
C PRO A 105 -10.50 -4.73 13.87
N LYS A 106 -10.35 -3.53 13.28
CA LYS A 106 -10.97 -3.19 11.99
C LYS A 106 -10.30 -3.92 10.82
N PHE A 107 -8.99 -4.11 10.91
CA PHE A 107 -8.23 -4.89 9.95
C PHE A 107 -8.59 -6.38 10.06
N GLU A 108 -8.56 -6.94 11.27
CA GLU A 108 -8.88 -8.35 11.54
C GLU A 108 -10.33 -8.71 11.17
N ALA A 109 -11.27 -7.76 11.26
CA ALA A 109 -12.64 -7.97 10.79
C ALA A 109 -12.77 -8.13 9.26
N LYS A 110 -11.72 -7.82 8.49
CA LYS A 110 -11.70 -7.87 7.02
C LYS A 110 -10.67 -8.84 6.45
N PHE A 111 -9.58 -9.07 7.17
CA PHE A 111 -8.43 -9.81 6.68
C PHE A 111 -7.85 -10.71 7.77
N ASP A 112 -7.64 -11.97 7.45
CA ASP A 112 -7.07 -12.94 8.40
C ASP A 112 -5.54 -12.84 8.54
N ARG A 113 -4.89 -12.04 7.67
CA ARG A 113 -3.44 -11.91 7.65
C ARG A 113 -2.98 -10.58 7.08
N LEU A 114 -1.85 -10.09 7.59
CA LEU A 114 -1.03 -9.07 6.95
C LEU A 114 0.16 -9.73 6.26
N ASN A 115 0.40 -9.43 4.99
CA ASN A 115 1.56 -9.94 4.26
C ASN A 115 2.68 -8.92 4.16
N ILE A 116 2.33 -7.66 3.87
CA ILE A 116 3.29 -6.60 3.58
C ILE A 116 2.81 -5.33 4.29
N LEU A 117 3.71 -4.69 5.03
CA LEU A 117 3.54 -3.34 5.58
C LEU A 117 4.51 -2.40 4.88
N ILE A 118 3.99 -1.31 4.32
CA ILE A 118 4.79 -0.25 3.71
C ILE A 118 4.67 1.01 4.58
N ASP A 119 5.74 1.31 5.30
CA ASP A 119 5.86 2.49 6.18
C ASP A 119 6.22 3.74 5.36
N ASN A 120 5.22 4.27 4.64
CA ASN A 120 5.40 5.44 3.79
C ASN A 120 5.00 6.77 4.47
N ALA A 121 4.14 6.74 5.49
CA ALA A 121 3.68 7.97 6.13
C ALA A 121 4.85 8.80 6.69
N GLY A 122 4.96 10.05 6.21
CA GLY A 122 5.96 11.01 6.66
C GLY A 122 5.33 12.39 6.85
N VAL A 123 5.96 13.21 7.70
CA VAL A 123 5.63 14.62 7.87
C VAL A 123 6.88 15.44 7.65
N MET A 124 6.75 16.59 6.98
CA MET A 124 7.81 17.59 6.92
C MET A 124 7.74 18.40 8.21
N LEU A 125 8.83 18.38 8.98
CA LEU A 125 9.05 19.33 10.08
C LEU A 125 9.88 20.48 9.52
N VAL A 126 9.27 21.66 9.42
CA VAL A 126 10.03 22.90 9.21
C VAL A 126 10.34 23.44 10.60
N GLN A 127 11.61 23.57 10.95
CA GLN A 127 12.01 24.27 12.16
C GLN A 127 11.78 25.77 11.94
N GLU A 128 11.07 26.43 12.86
CA GLU A 128 11.15 27.89 12.97
C GLU A 128 12.58 28.24 13.42
N LEU A 129 13.25 29.09 12.63
CA LEU A 129 14.51 29.73 12.99
C LEU A 129 14.22 31.08 13.65
#